data_AF-A0A497P6I6-F1
#
_entry.id   AF-A0A497P6I6-F1
#
_cell.length_a   1.000
_cell.length_b   1.000
_cell.length_c   1.000
_cell.angle_alpha   90.00
_cell.angle_beta   90.00
_cell.angle_gamma   90.00
#
_symmetry.space_group_name_H-M   'P 1'
#
loop_
_entity.id
_entity.type
_entity.pdbx_description
1 polymer ?
#
loop_
_entity_poly.entity_id
_entity_poly.type
_entity_poly.pdbx_seq_one_letter_code
_entity_poly.pdbx_strand_id
1 'polypeptide(L)' 'MRRTLHIHCRRCGRRAYNVKKKRCSACGYGASAKIRRYSWQTKTLNRERLL' A
#
# COMPACT_ATOMS: atom_id res chain seq x y z
N MET A 1 -0.48 -17.44 -17.88
CA MET A 1 -0.53 -15.98 -18.12
C MET A 1 -0.29 -15.23 -16.81
N ARG A 2 0.88 -14.59 -16.60
CA ARG A 2 1.15 -13.81 -15.38
C ARG A 2 0.44 -12.46 -15.46
N ARG A 3 -0.66 -12.28 -14.73
CA ARG A 3 -1.37 -10.99 -14.62
C ARG A 3 -0.74 -10.15 -13.51
N THR A 4 -0.20 -8.99 -13.86
CA THR A 4 0.31 -8.04 -12.87
C THR A 4 -0.86 -7.42 -12.11
N LEU A 5 -1.05 -7.83 -10.86
CA LEU A 5 -2.07 -7.25 -9.98
C LEU A 5 -1.60 -5.95 -9.32
N HIS A 6 -0.32 -5.88 -8.96
CA HIS A 6 0.26 -4.78 -8.20
C HIS A 6 1.39 -4.06 -8.97
N ILE A 7 1.28 -2.74 -9.04
CA ILE A 7 2.29 -1.82 -9.57
C ILE A 7 2.83 -0.92 -8.45
N HIS A 8 3.85 -0.12 -8.77
CA HIS A 8 4.37 0.90 -7.88
C HIS A 8 3.32 1.96 -7.58
N CYS A 9 3.15 2.26 -6.29
CA CYS A 9 2.22 3.25 -5.82
C CYS A 9 2.82 4.66 -5.95
N ARG A 10 2.12 5.57 -6.62
CA ARG A 10 2.56 6.96 -6.79
C ARG A 10 2.76 7.73 -5.49
N ARG A 11 2.02 7.38 -4.43
CA ARG A 11 2.15 8.03 -3.10
C ARG A 11 3.31 7.51 -2.26
N CYS A 12 3.50 6.19 -2.15
CA CYS A 12 4.44 5.59 -1.20
C CYS A 12 5.59 4.78 -1.83
N GLY A 13 5.70 4.76 -3.16
CA GLY A 13 6.76 4.05 -3.91
C GLY A 13 6.70 2.52 -3.87
N ARG A 14 5.94 1.91 -2.94
CA ARG A 14 5.83 0.46 -2.81
C ARG A 14 5.06 -0.18 -3.96
N ARG A 15 5.46 -1.39 -4.37
CA ARG A 15 4.72 -2.24 -5.33
C ARG A 15 3.46 -2.85 -4.71
N ALA A 16 2.53 -2.00 -4.31
CA ALA A 16 1.33 -2.37 -3.57
C ALA A 16 0.06 -1.73 -4.14
N TYR A 17 0.15 -0.98 -5.24
CA TYR A 17 -1.02 -0.39 -5.89
C TYR A 17 -1.71 -1.41 -6.77
N ASN A 18 -2.94 -1.78 -6.42
CA ASN A 18 -3.73 -2.71 -7.21
C ASN A 18 -4.34 -1.99 -8.41
N VAL A 19 -4.02 -2.46 -9.62
CA VAL A 19 -4.46 -1.81 -10.89
C VAL A 19 -5.96 -1.96 -11.10
N LYS A 20 -6.52 -3.14 -10.83
CA LYS A 20 -7.95 -3.42 -11.02
C LYS A 20 -8.81 -2.65 -10.02
N LYS A 21 -8.40 -2.62 -8.75
CA LYS A 21 -9.15 -1.99 -7.66
C LYS A 21 -8.78 -0.51 -7.45
N LYS A 22 -7.84 0.02 -8.23
CA LYS A 22 -7.31 1.40 -8.16
C LYS A 22 -6.97 1.86 -6.74
N ARG A 23 -6.44 0.96 -5.90
CA ARG A 23 -6.11 1.24 -4.49
C ARG A 23 -4.80 0.64 -4.05
N CYS A 24 -4.07 1.34 -3.19
CA CYS A 24 -2.83 0.85 -2.59
C CYS A 24 -3.11 0.08 -1.31
N SER A 25 -2.68 -1.18 -1.27
CA SER A 25 -2.77 -2.03 -0.08
C SER A 25 -1.85 -1.59 1.06
N ALA A 26 -0.81 -0.80 0.78
CA ALA A 26 0.10 -0.30 1.81
C ALA A 26 -0.43 0.99 2.44
N CYS A 27 -0.48 2.08 1.65
CA CYS A 27 -0.79 3.41 2.17
C CYS A 27 -2.26 3.82 2.04
N GLY A 28 -3.12 3.03 1.39
CA GLY A 28 -4.53 3.40 1.15
C GLY A 28 -4.75 4.39 0.00
N TYR A 29 -3.70 4.78 -0.73
CA TYR A 29 -3.81 5.68 -1.89
C TYR A 29 -4.86 5.19 -2.90
N GLY A 30 -5.73 6.10 -3.36
CA GLY A 30 -6.87 5.80 -4.24
C GLY A 30 -8.18 5.50 -3.49
N ALA A 31 -8.12 5.04 -2.24
CA ALA A 31 -9.29 4.82 -1.39
C ALA A 31 -9.44 5.86 -0.27
N SER A 32 -8.33 6.43 0.22
CA SER A 32 -8.35 7.46 1.26
C SER A 32 -7.28 8.54 1.00
N ALA A 33 -7.59 9.76 1.42
CA ALA A 33 -6.61 10.83 1.53
C ALA A 33 -5.57 10.53 2.62
N LYS A 34 -5.99 9.89 3.73
CA LYS A 34 -5.13 9.56 4.86
C LYS A 34 -4.29 8.32 4.59
N ILE A 35 -3.18 8.22 5.30
CA ILE A 35 -2.34 7.02 5.33
C ILE A 35 -3.09 5.92 6.09
N ARG A 36 -3.25 4.77 5.44
CA ARG A 36 -3.80 3.57 6.07
C ARG A 36 -2.85 3.05 7.16
N ARG A 37 -3.35 2.97 8.39
CA ARG A 37 -2.68 2.38 9.55
C ARG A 37 -3.70 1.58 10.34
N TYR A 38 -3.28 0.44 10.88
CA TYR A 38 -4.07 -0.33 11.85
C TYR A 38 -3.29 -0.45 13.15
N SER A 39 -4.01 -0.54 14.28
CA SER A 39 -3.41 -0.69 15.61
C SER A 39 -2.53 -1.93 15.73
N TRP A 40 -2.90 -3.03 15.07
CA TRP A 40 -2.17 -4.30 15.07
C TRP A 40 -1.03 -4.35 14.05
N GLN A 41 -0.82 -3.30 13.24
CA GLN A 41 0.15 -3.36 12.15
C GLN A 41 1.57 -3.09 12.66
N THR A 42 2.41 -4.11 12.63
CA THR A 42 3.81 -4.07 13.12
C THR A 42 4.77 -3.26 12.25
N LYS A 43 4.45 -3.12 10.95
CA LYS A 43 5.33 -2.48 9.95
C LYS A 43 4.77 -1.14 9.51
N THR A 44 5.57 -0.09 9.63
CA THR A 44 5.20 1.24 9.14
C THR A 44 5.27 1.30 7.60
N LEU A 45 4.84 2.43 7.03
CA LEU A 45 5.07 2.73 5.60
C LEU A 45 6.55 2.89 5.25
N ASN A 46 7.41 3.19 6.24
CA ASN A 46 8.85 3.33 6.07
C ASN A 46 9.59 1.99 6.15
N ARG A 47 8.87 0.88 6.32
CA ARG A 47 9.41 -0.49 6.50
C ARG A 47 10.13 -0.70 7.83
N GLU A 48 10.07 0.27 8.73
CA GLU A 48 10.47 0.10 10.12
C GLU A 48 9.53 -0.91 10.79
N ARG A 49 10.12 -1.80 11.58
CA ARG A 49 9.41 -2.72 12.46
C ARG A 49 9.31 -2.04 13.82
N LEU A 50 8.09 -1.91 14.34
CA LEU A 50 7.82 -1.29 15.65
C LEU A 50 8.01 -2.28 16.82
N LEU A 51 8.76 -3.36 16.60
CA LEU A 51 9.15 -4.37 17.60
C LEU A 51 10.66 -4.33 17.76
#